data_AF-A0A7S6W2F3-F1
#
_entry.id   AF-A0A7S6W2F3-F1
#
_cell.length_a   1.000
_cell.length_b   1.000
_cell.length_c   1.000
_cell.angle_alpha   90.00
_cell.angle_beta   90.00
_cell.angle_gamma   90.00
#
_symmetry.space_group_name_H-M   'P 1'
#
loop_
_entity.id
_entity.type
_entity.pdbx_description
1 polymer ?
#
loop_
_entity_poly.entity_id
_entity_poly.type
_entity_poly.pdbx_seq_one_letter_code
_entity_poly.pdbx_strand_id
1 'polypeptide(L)'
;MNSNLAHDVYINQGKAIALANQVDDFLKAKGKAIALANQVDDFLKAKGKVTQIPFGQSGVSRSKPESYTTSQETMRKMMTRSVSVNRPVLKTIEKKLTKEQQRHKFNFDAKTKALDAGQNYFEGKCDLHGLTVYKVYKSGKCHCVECRERTKQLRKEASA
;
A
#
# COMPACT_ATOMS: atom_id res chain seq x y z
N MET A 1 -22.11 28.54 -74.04
CA MET A 1 -21.22 28.14 -72.93
C MET A 1 -22.12 27.85 -71.73
N ASN A 2 -22.58 26.62 -71.58
CA ASN A 2 -23.51 26.25 -70.51
C ASN A 2 -22.66 25.72 -69.34
N SER A 3 -22.23 26.62 -68.44
CA SER A 3 -21.68 26.18 -67.17
C SER A 3 -22.77 25.41 -66.44
N ASN A 4 -22.43 24.21 -66.00
CA ASN A 4 -23.32 23.31 -65.28
C ASN A 4 -23.48 23.87 -63.86
N LEU A 5 -24.31 24.90 -63.73
CA LEU A 5 -24.46 25.74 -62.53
C LEU A 5 -24.65 24.91 -61.25
N ALA A 6 -25.34 23.77 -61.35
CA ALA A 6 -25.51 22.83 -60.25
C ALA A 6 -24.20 22.18 -59.75
N HIS A 7 -23.28 21.86 -60.66
CA HIS A 7 -21.98 21.26 -60.30
C HIS A 7 -21.07 22.27 -59.59
N ASP A 8 -21.04 23.51 -60.07
CA ASP A 8 -20.24 24.58 -59.46
C ASP A 8 -20.79 24.98 -58.08
N VAL A 9 -22.12 25.01 -57.92
CA VAL A 9 -22.77 25.25 -56.62
C VAL A 9 -22.43 24.15 -55.62
N TYR A 10 -22.47 22.88 -56.03
CA TYR A 10 -22.15 21.75 -55.15
C TYR A 10 -20.68 21.78 -54.68
N ILE A 11 -19.74 22.07 -55.59
CA ILE A 11 -18.32 22.22 -55.24
C ILE A 11 -18.11 23.38 -54.25
N ASN A 12 -18.76 24.52 -54.48
CA ASN A 12 -18.61 25.68 -53.60
C ASN A 12 -19.23 25.45 -52.22
N GLN A 13 -20.34 24.72 -52.13
CA GLN A 13 -20.91 24.27 -50.85
C GLN A 13 -19.97 23.34 -50.09
N GLY A 14 -19.35 22.36 -50.77
CA GLY A 14 -18.37 21.46 -50.17
C GLY A 14 -17.14 22.20 -49.61
N LYS A 15 -16.62 23.19 -50.36
CA LYS A 15 -15.51 24.05 -49.91
C LYS A 15 -15.90 24.90 -48.69
N ALA A 16 -17.11 25.45 -48.68
CA ALA A 16 -17.60 26.26 -47.56
C ALA A 16 -17.72 25.44 -46.26
N ILE A 17 -18.21 24.19 -46.35
CA ILE A 17 -18.31 23.28 -45.20
C ILE A 17 -16.92 22.91 -44.68
N ALA A 18 -15.98 22.60 -45.58
CA ALA A 18 -14.60 22.29 -45.20
C ALA A 18 -13.92 23.46 -44.47
N LEU A 19 -14.12 24.69 -44.96
CA LEU A 19 -13.59 25.90 -44.33
C LEU A 19 -14.22 26.14 -42.94
N ALA A 20 -15.53 25.94 -42.80
CA ALA A 20 -16.23 26.09 -41.52
C ALA A 20 -15.68 25.12 -40.46
N ASN A 21 -15.42 23.87 -40.83
CA ASN A 21 -14.84 22.87 -39.92
C ASN A 21 -13.42 23.26 -39.49
N GLN A 22 -12.59 23.75 -40.42
CA GLN A 22 -11.23 24.21 -40.08
C GLN A 22 -11.24 25.41 -39.12
N VAL A 23 -12.16 26.35 -39.32
CA VAL A 23 -12.30 27.52 -38.42
C VAL A 23 -12.77 27.08 -37.03
N ASP A 24 -13.72 26.15 -36.95
CA ASP A 24 -14.22 25.63 -35.67
C ASP A 24 -13.13 24.90 -34.88
N ASP A 25 -12.33 24.05 -35.54
CA ASP A 25 -11.20 23.36 -34.91
C ASP A 25 -10.12 24.33 -34.42
N PHE A 26 -9.83 25.39 -35.18
CA PHE A 26 -8.88 26.42 -34.79
C PHE A 26 -9.37 27.23 -33.57
N LEU A 27 -10.65 27.59 -33.53
CA LEU A 27 -11.25 28.30 -32.39
C LEU A 27 -11.25 27.42 -31.13
N LYS A 28 -11.57 26.13 -31.25
CA LYS A 28 -11.48 25.16 -30.13
C LYS A 28 -10.05 25.02 -29.62
N ALA A 29 -9.06 24.94 -30.52
CA ALA A 29 -7.65 24.85 -30.14
C ALA A 29 -7.18 26.10 -29.38
N LYS A 30 -7.54 27.29 -29.86
CA LYS A 30 -7.25 28.56 -29.15
C LYS A 30 -7.93 28.63 -27.78
N GLY A 31 -9.20 28.23 -27.69
CA GLY A 31 -9.93 28.18 -26.42
C GLY A 31 -9.27 27.26 -25.38
N LYS A 32 -8.79 26.07 -25.81
CA LYS A 32 -8.02 25.16 -24.95
C LYS A 32 -6.71 25.77 -24.46
N ALA A 33 -5.98 26.48 -25.32
CA ALA A 33 -4.74 27.14 -24.95
C ALA A 33 -4.96 28.26 -23.92
N ILE A 34 -6.02 29.05 -24.07
CA ILE A 34 -6.39 30.11 -23.11
C ILE A 34 -6.81 29.51 -21.77
N ALA A 35 -7.59 28.44 -21.77
CA ALA A 35 -8.00 27.75 -20.55
C ALA A 35 -6.78 27.19 -19.78
N LEU A 36 -5.82 26.60 -20.50
CA LEU A 36 -4.58 26.11 -19.91
C LEU A 36 -3.74 27.25 -19.33
N ALA A 37 -3.62 28.38 -20.04
CA ALA A 37 -2.89 29.55 -19.55
C ALA A 37 -3.49 30.11 -18.25
N ASN A 38 -4.82 30.22 -18.18
CA ASN A 38 -5.51 30.67 -16.98
C ASN A 38 -5.29 29.70 -15.80
N GLN A 39 -5.33 28.39 -16.05
CA GLN A 39 -5.03 27.38 -15.02
C GLN A 39 -3.60 27.47 -14.49
N VAL A 40 -2.62 27.72 -15.37
CA VAL A 40 -1.22 27.90 -14.98
C VAL A 40 -1.07 29.18 -14.15
N ASP A 41 -1.68 30.28 -14.56
CA ASP A 41 -1.63 31.54 -13.82
C ASP A 41 -2.27 31.44 -12.44
N ASP A 42 -3.45 30.81 -12.34
CA ASP A 42 -4.13 30.61 -11.05
C ASP A 42 -3.32 29.69 -10.14
N PHE A 43 -2.68 28.65 -10.69
CA PHE A 43 -1.76 27.78 -9.94
C PHE A 43 -0.54 28.55 -9.41
N LEU A 44 0.06 29.42 -10.22
CA LEU A 44 1.20 30.23 -9.82
C LEU A 44 0.82 31.27 -8.76
N LYS A 45 -0.35 31.93 -8.90
CA LYS A 45 -0.88 32.87 -7.90
C LYS A 45 -1.18 32.18 -6.57
N ALA A 46 -1.77 30.97 -6.60
CA ALA A 46 -2.12 30.22 -5.41
C ALA A 46 -0.91 29.73 -4.59
N LYS A 47 0.27 29.57 -5.21
CA LYS A 47 1.50 29.10 -4.55
C LYS A 47 2.35 30.22 -3.93
N GLY A 48 2.01 31.49 -4.15
CA GLY A 48 2.76 32.65 -3.62
C GLY A 48 4.03 33.01 -4.40
N LYS A 49 4.99 33.72 -3.79
CA LYS A 49 6.25 34.10 -4.44
C LYS A 49 7.09 32.86 -4.76
N VAL A 50 7.26 32.55 -6.04
CA VAL A 50 8.18 31.50 -6.52
C VAL A 50 9.61 32.02 -6.40
N THR A 51 10.32 31.66 -5.33
CA THR A 51 11.74 31.93 -5.19
C THR A 51 12.56 30.96 -6.04
N GLN A 52 13.37 31.50 -6.96
CA GLN A 52 14.32 30.70 -7.74
C GLN A 52 15.38 30.11 -6.81
N ILE A 53 15.52 28.78 -6.83
CA ILE A 53 16.53 28.08 -6.05
C ILE A 53 17.87 28.16 -6.82
N PRO A 54 19.01 28.42 -6.15
CA PRO A 54 20.32 28.43 -6.79
C PRO A 54 20.63 27.11 -7.52
N PHE A 55 21.39 27.19 -8.61
CA PHE A 55 21.82 26.01 -9.36
C PHE A 55 22.58 25.03 -8.43
N GLY A 56 22.22 23.75 -8.49
CA GLY A 56 22.81 22.70 -7.65
C GLY A 56 22.19 22.53 -6.27
N GLN A 57 21.21 23.35 -5.88
CA GLN A 57 20.46 23.17 -4.64
C GLN A 57 19.09 22.53 -4.90
N SER A 58 18.70 21.61 -4.02
CA SER A 58 17.32 21.11 -3.96
C SER A 58 16.63 21.79 -2.78
N GLY A 59 15.44 22.35 -3.00
CA GLY A 59 14.62 23.01 -1.96
C GLY A 59 14.05 22.05 -0.91
N VAL A 60 14.62 20.85 -0.79
CA VAL A 60 14.19 19.81 0.12
C VAL A 60 15.12 19.86 1.33
N SER A 61 14.61 20.35 2.46
CA SER A 61 15.36 20.34 3.72
C SER A 61 15.68 18.90 4.11
N ARG A 62 16.96 18.51 4.10
CA ARG A 62 17.39 17.21 4.62
C ARG A 62 17.30 17.26 6.14
N SER A 63 16.38 16.51 6.74
CA SER A 63 16.43 16.24 8.17
C SER A 63 17.73 15.51 8.48
N LYS A 64 18.57 16.08 9.36
CA LYS A 64 19.78 15.38 9.83
C LYS A 64 19.34 14.11 10.56
N PRO A 65 19.79 12.91 10.16
CA PRO A 65 19.44 11.70 10.87
C PRO A 65 20.09 11.71 12.27
N GLU A 66 19.36 11.24 13.27
CA GLU A 66 19.77 11.18 14.68
C GLU A 66 20.91 10.15 14.91
N SER A 67 21.06 9.19 13.98
CA SER A 67 22.09 8.17 13.99
C SER A 67 22.68 7.96 12.59
N TYR A 68 23.88 7.35 12.52
CA TYR A 68 24.45 6.91 11.25
C TYR A 68 23.50 5.93 10.55
N THR A 69 23.23 6.18 9.27
CA THR A 69 22.42 5.31 8.41
C THR A 69 23.18 5.07 7.13
N THR A 70 23.12 3.85 6.59
CA THR A 70 23.81 3.56 5.33
C THR A 70 23.16 4.31 4.17
N SER A 71 23.91 4.53 3.09
CA SER A 71 23.38 5.14 1.86
C SER A 71 22.17 4.35 1.31
N GLN A 72 22.25 3.01 1.36
CA GLN A 72 21.18 2.11 0.91
C GLN A 72 19.94 2.23 1.80
N GLU A 73 20.10 2.30 3.12
CA GLU A 73 18.99 2.51 4.05
C GLU A 73 18.33 3.87 3.86
N THR A 74 19.13 4.90 3.61
CA THR A 74 18.63 6.25 3.35
C THR A 74 17.77 6.26 2.08
N MET A 75 18.23 5.61 1.00
CA MET A 75 17.46 5.44 -0.23
C MET A 75 16.16 4.66 0.01
N ARG A 76 16.20 3.56 0.78
CA ARG A 76 15.00 2.80 1.15
C ARG A 76 14.00 3.65 1.94
N LYS A 77 14.47 4.44 2.91
CA LYS A 77 13.60 5.32 3.72
C LYS A 77 12.95 6.40 2.87
N MET A 78 13.69 7.04 1.96
CA MET A 78 13.13 8.07 1.08
C MET A 78 12.05 7.50 0.15
N MET A 79 12.30 6.33 -0.46
CA MET A 79 11.37 5.70 -1.41
C MET A 79 10.13 5.11 -0.74
N THR A 80 10.25 4.62 0.51
CA THR A 80 9.10 4.07 1.25
C THR A 80 8.23 5.15 1.88
N ARG A 81 8.81 6.30 2.26
CA ARG A 81 8.09 7.42 2.88
C ARG A 81 7.08 8.07 1.94
N SER A 82 7.40 8.22 0.66
CA SER A 82 6.47 8.80 -0.33
C SER A 82 5.22 7.94 -0.52
N VAL A 83 5.36 6.62 -0.42
CA VAL A 83 4.25 5.65 -0.52
C VAL A 83 3.47 5.54 0.79
N SER A 84 4.13 5.63 1.95
CA SER A 84 3.48 5.45 3.25
C SER A 84 2.69 6.67 3.72
N VAL A 85 3.16 7.90 3.44
CA VAL A 85 2.52 9.13 3.94
C VAL A 85 1.13 9.35 3.35
N ASN A 86 0.93 9.00 2.08
CA ASN A 86 -0.36 9.15 1.39
C ASN A 86 -1.20 7.86 1.39
N ARG A 87 -0.75 6.80 2.07
CA ARG A 87 -1.50 5.55 2.12
C ARG A 87 -2.75 5.78 2.96
N PRO A 88 -3.97 5.60 2.42
CA PRO A 88 -5.17 5.68 3.23
C PRO A 88 -5.07 4.64 4.35
N VAL A 89 -5.20 5.09 5.59
CA VAL A 89 -5.31 4.19 6.74
C VAL A 89 -6.65 3.48 6.58
N LEU A 90 -6.62 2.26 6.07
CA LEU A 90 -7.80 1.42 6.00
C LEU A 90 -8.37 1.30 7.41
N LYS A 91 -9.68 1.48 7.54
CA LYS A 91 -10.37 1.28 8.81
C LYS A 91 -10.01 -0.12 9.32
N THR A 92 -9.45 -0.19 10.52
CA THR A 92 -9.23 -1.46 11.21
C THR A 92 -10.58 -2.08 11.49
N ILE A 93 -10.99 -3.03 10.64
CA ILE A 93 -12.18 -3.83 10.89
C ILE A 93 -11.84 -4.76 12.04
N GLU A 94 -12.46 -4.54 13.20
CA GLU A 94 -12.36 -5.43 14.35
C GLU A 94 -13.02 -6.77 14.02
N LYS A 95 -12.27 -7.67 13.39
CA LYS A 95 -12.72 -9.05 13.18
C LYS A 95 -12.68 -9.76 14.51
N LYS A 96 -13.84 -10.25 14.96
CA LYS A 96 -13.92 -11.14 16.12
C LYS A 96 -13.02 -12.36 15.86
N LEU A 97 -12.11 -12.63 16.79
CA LEU A 97 -11.21 -13.79 16.68
C LEU A 97 -12.03 -15.07 16.60
N THR A 98 -11.62 -16.00 15.74
CA THR A 98 -12.17 -17.36 15.72
C THR A 98 -11.82 -18.08 17.03
N LYS A 99 -12.57 -19.13 17.37
CA LYS A 99 -12.29 -19.96 18.58
C LYS A 99 -10.84 -20.45 18.62
N GLU A 100 -10.32 -20.84 17.46
CA GLU A 100 -8.94 -21.32 17.31
C GLU A 100 -7.91 -20.20 17.56
N GLN A 101 -8.15 -19.00 17.03
CA GLN A 101 -7.29 -17.85 17.27
C GLN A 101 -7.30 -17.44 18.75
N GLN A 102 -8.46 -17.51 19.42
CA GLN A 102 -8.55 -17.27 20.86
C GLN A 102 -7.73 -18.28 21.66
N ARG A 103 -7.78 -19.56 21.26
CA ARG A 103 -6.98 -20.63 21.87
C ARG A 103 -5.48 -20.40 21.68
N HIS A 104 -5.05 -20.05 20.46
CA HIS A 104 -3.65 -19.71 20.19
C HIS A 104 -3.18 -18.50 20.99
N LYS A 105 -4.01 -17.45 21.08
CA LYS A 105 -3.70 -16.26 21.88
C LYS A 105 -3.53 -16.63 23.35
N PHE A 106 -4.46 -17.38 23.93
CA PHE A 106 -4.37 -17.85 25.30
C PHE A 106 -3.07 -18.64 25.56
N ASN A 107 -2.74 -19.60 24.69
CA ASN A 107 -1.53 -20.40 24.83
C ASN A 107 -0.25 -19.57 24.66
N PHE A 108 -0.27 -18.56 23.78
CA PHE A 108 0.84 -17.65 23.59
C PHE A 108 1.07 -16.76 24.82
N ASP A 109 -0.01 -16.21 25.37
CA ASP A 109 0.05 -15.37 26.58
C ASP A 109 0.50 -16.19 27.81
N ALA A 110 0.05 -17.44 27.94
CA ALA A 110 0.50 -18.33 29.01
C ALA A 110 1.97 -18.74 28.84
N LYS A 111 2.39 -19.03 27.60
CA LYS A 111 3.79 -19.37 27.28
C LYS A 111 4.73 -18.22 27.58
N THR A 112 4.38 -17.01 27.15
CA THR A 112 5.22 -15.81 27.38
C THR A 112 5.38 -15.55 28.87
N LYS A 113 4.28 -15.57 29.63
CA LYS A 113 4.32 -15.48 31.11
C LYS A 113 5.21 -16.54 31.76
N ALA A 114 5.12 -17.80 31.32
CA ALA A 114 5.97 -18.86 31.87
C ALA A 114 7.44 -18.67 31.52
N LEU A 115 7.76 -18.25 30.30
CA LEU A 115 9.14 -17.95 29.88
C LEU A 115 9.71 -16.75 30.62
N ASP A 116 8.92 -15.70 30.84
CA ASP A 116 9.31 -14.55 31.65
C ASP A 116 9.58 -14.94 33.11
N ALA A 117 8.85 -15.94 33.63
CA ALA A 117 9.08 -16.55 34.94
C ALA A 117 10.21 -17.61 34.96
N GLY A 118 10.89 -17.86 33.83
CA GLY A 118 11.94 -18.87 33.70
C GLY A 118 11.45 -20.33 33.78
N GLN A 119 10.14 -20.56 33.68
CA GLN A 119 9.53 -21.88 33.70
C GLN A 119 9.42 -22.48 32.30
N ASN A 120 9.60 -23.80 32.20
CA ASN A 120 9.46 -24.55 30.94
C ASN A 120 8.09 -25.24 30.80
N TYR A 121 7.18 -24.99 31.74
CA TYR A 121 5.84 -25.55 31.78
C TYR A 121 4.81 -24.44 31.92
N PHE A 122 3.67 -24.59 31.25
CA PHE A 122 2.55 -23.64 31.36
C PHE A 122 1.22 -24.34 31.14
N GLU A 123 0.14 -23.77 31.65
CA GLU A 123 -1.22 -24.25 31.40
C GLU A 123 -1.77 -23.68 30.10
N GLY A 124 -2.23 -24.55 29.21
CA GLY A 124 -2.72 -24.20 27.88
C GLY A 124 -3.97 -24.99 27.49
N LYS A 125 -4.71 -24.47 26.51
CA LYS A 125 -5.86 -25.14 25.90
C LYS A 125 -5.41 -25.98 24.71
N CYS A 126 -5.61 -27.29 24.80
CA CYS A 126 -5.44 -28.29 23.77
C CYS A 126 -6.80 -28.64 23.14
N ASP A 127 -6.84 -28.98 21.84
CA ASP A 127 -8.07 -29.45 21.19
C ASP A 127 -8.59 -30.76 21.76
N LEU A 128 -7.66 -31.68 22.06
CA LEU A 128 -8.01 -33.04 22.43
C LEU A 128 -8.28 -33.20 23.92
N HIS A 129 -7.55 -32.44 24.74
CA HIS A 129 -7.51 -32.64 26.19
C HIS A 129 -8.03 -31.43 26.98
N GLY A 130 -8.45 -30.35 26.30
CA GLY A 130 -8.89 -29.14 26.98
C GLY A 130 -7.75 -28.44 27.72
N LEU A 131 -7.97 -28.05 28.98
CA LEU A 131 -6.97 -27.31 29.76
C LEU A 131 -5.92 -28.27 30.33
N THR A 132 -4.69 -28.20 29.84
CA THR A 132 -3.61 -29.16 30.15
C THR A 132 -2.25 -28.47 30.28
N VAL A 133 -1.29 -29.19 30.83
CA VAL A 133 0.09 -28.73 30.94
C VAL A 133 0.82 -28.89 29.61
N TYR A 134 1.42 -27.80 29.15
CA TYR A 134 2.30 -27.75 28.00
C TYR A 134 3.75 -27.65 28.45
N LYS A 135 4.65 -28.32 27.72
CA LYS A 135 6.10 -28.21 27.90
C LYS A 135 6.73 -27.42 26.76
N VAL A 136 7.53 -26.41 27.10
CA VAL A 136 8.34 -25.62 26.17
C VAL A 136 9.73 -26.26 26.05
N TYR A 137 10.20 -26.43 24.82
CA TYR A 137 11.52 -26.98 24.52
C TYR A 137 12.49 -25.87 24.11
N LYS A 138 13.81 -26.13 24.21
CA LYS A 138 14.87 -25.22 23.75
C LYS A 138 14.74 -24.81 22.28
N SER A 139 14.07 -25.64 21.46
CA SER A 139 13.76 -25.34 20.06
C SER A 139 12.63 -24.31 19.87
N GLY A 140 12.06 -23.76 20.95
CA GLY A 140 10.95 -22.81 20.91
C GLY A 140 9.57 -23.44 20.68
N LYS A 141 9.51 -24.74 20.35
CA LYS A 141 8.27 -25.50 20.19
C LYS A 141 7.63 -25.82 21.54
N CYS A 142 6.30 -25.85 21.58
CA CYS A 142 5.53 -26.23 22.76
C CYS A 142 4.55 -27.35 22.40
N HIS A 143 4.40 -28.32 23.30
CA HIS A 143 3.51 -29.46 23.11
C HIS A 143 2.75 -29.76 24.40
N CYS A 144 1.48 -30.13 24.26
CA CYS A 144 0.70 -30.73 25.35
C CYS A 144 1.40 -32.02 25.82
N VAL A 145 1.56 -32.18 27.13
CA VAL A 145 2.24 -33.34 27.73
C VAL A 145 1.47 -34.62 27.43
N GLU A 146 0.14 -34.61 27.57
CA GLU A 146 -0.73 -35.77 27.31
C GLU A 146 -0.69 -36.22 25.84
N CYS A 147 -0.78 -35.27 24.88
CA CYS A 147 -0.61 -35.59 23.45
C CYS A 147 0.73 -36.27 23.18
N ARG A 148 1.79 -35.83 23.87
CA ARG A 148 3.14 -36.36 23.68
C ARG A 148 3.28 -37.75 24.29
N GLU A 149 2.64 -38.02 25.43
CA GLU A 149 2.60 -39.34 26.04
C GLU A 149 1.84 -40.34 25.19
N ARG A 150 0.65 -39.97 24.68
CA ARG A 150 -0.11 -40.79 23.74
C ARG A 150 0.71 -41.12 22.49
N THR A 151 1.42 -40.15 21.93
CA THR A 151 2.29 -40.37 20.75
C THR A 151 3.46 -41.32 21.08
N LYS A 152 4.01 -41.26 22.29
CA LYS A 152 5.06 -42.20 22.73
C LYS A 152 4.51 -43.62 22.87
N GLN A 153 3.31 -43.79 23.41
CA GLN A 153 2.66 -45.11 23.54
C GLN A 153 2.42 -45.73 22.16
N LEU A 154 1.78 -44.99 21.24
CA LEU A 154 1.53 -45.46 19.87
C LEU A 154 2.83 -45.84 19.12
N ARG A 155 3.93 -45.10 19.34
CA ARG A 155 5.23 -45.44 18.76
C ARG A 155 5.83 -46.72 19.34
N LYS A 156 5.62 -46.99 20.64
CA LYS A 156 6.06 -48.24 21.28
C LYS A 156 5.28 -49.43 20.73
N GLU A 157 3.96 -49.29 20.62
CA GLU A 157 3.07 -50.32 20.07
C GLU A 157 3.39 -50.64 18.62
N ALA A 158 3.72 -49.63 17.80
CA ALA A 158 4.12 -49.85 16.40
C ALA A 158 5.54 -50.43 16.22
N SER A 159 6.37 -50.41 17.27
CA SER A 159 7.73 -50.97 17.27
C SER A 159 7.83 -52.35 17.91
N ALA A 160 6.72 -52.84 18.48
CA ALA A 160 6.58 -54.18 19.04
C ALA A 160 6.00 -55.12 17.97
#